data_AF-A0A7C3PEJ7-F1
#
_entry.id   AF-A0A7C3PEJ7-F1
#
_cell.length_a   1.000
_cell.length_b   1.000
_cell.length_c   1.000
_cell.angle_alpha   90.00
_cell.angle_beta   90.00
_cell.angle_gamma   90.00
#
_symmetry.space_group_name_H-M   'P 1'
#
loop_
_entity.id
_entity.type
_entity.pdbx_description
1 polymer ?
#
loop_
_entity_poly.entity_id
_entity_poly.type
_entity_poly.pdbx_seq_one_letter_code
_entity_poly.pdbx_strand_id
1 'polypeptide(L)'
;MSFSQKLASNVAPLVLRAALGIVFIWAGSGKVFFSMMVTPQQAATLANMGLLKPEQPPVSAAPSPAPAAAPAPGQGAEPESPAPTEPPPGNEAPTPSEEPAPDAPAAPQDETPQSGGMTPAQGGWLIAVLPAQAGGASAAGAYTEADFPGDTRISRVYGLVLLMHAAAQENEHGRVLWPRQLAQPRVLEALAWLASIGELASGIFLILGFLTRLWAMNLCATMCVAMWLTQIGPSIGNPDALLGFLPDPKMADPTWVANWNTLMLQLILLGSAAALVLTGPGRISLDGVLFGGGKSSRKKPVPPSPSQQ
;
A
#
# COMPACT_ATOMS: atom_id res chain seq x y z
N MET A 1 -31.94 -30.63 16.88
CA MET A 1 -30.50 -30.43 16.66
C MET A 1 -29.71 -31.16 17.71
N SER A 2 -28.79 -32.03 17.28
CA SER A 2 -27.84 -32.70 18.17
C SER A 2 -26.90 -31.68 18.84
N PHE A 3 -26.23 -32.09 19.91
CA PHE A 3 -25.24 -31.24 20.59
C PHE A 3 -24.15 -30.78 19.62
N SER A 4 -23.65 -31.66 18.76
CA SER A 4 -22.62 -31.35 17.76
C SER A 4 -23.06 -30.29 16.75
N GLN A 5 -24.33 -30.33 16.29
CA GLN A 5 -24.87 -29.28 15.41
C GLN A 5 -24.97 -27.92 16.10
N LYS A 6 -25.35 -27.90 17.39
CA LYS A 6 -25.37 -26.68 18.19
C LYS A 6 -23.96 -26.14 18.43
N LEU A 7 -22.97 -27.02 18.64
CA LEU A 7 -21.59 -26.61 18.82
C LEU A 7 -21.03 -26.01 17.52
N ALA A 8 -21.16 -26.71 16.38
CA ALA A 8 -20.67 -26.25 15.09
C ALA A 8 -21.25 -24.89 14.68
N SER A 9 -22.56 -24.69 14.87
CA SER A 9 -23.25 -23.42 14.54
C SER A 9 -22.85 -22.22 15.40
N ASN A 10 -22.18 -22.44 16.54
CA ASN A 10 -21.70 -21.35 17.40
C ASN A 10 -20.18 -21.18 17.37
N VAL A 11 -19.41 -22.27 17.22
CA VAL A 11 -17.95 -22.23 17.21
C VAL A 11 -17.42 -21.62 15.91
N ALA A 12 -17.97 -21.98 14.75
CA ALA A 12 -17.51 -21.46 13.47
C ALA A 12 -17.55 -19.91 13.37
N PRO A 13 -18.68 -19.23 13.63
CA PRO A 13 -18.72 -17.77 13.60
C PRO A 13 -17.88 -17.14 14.73
N LEU A 14 -17.70 -17.80 15.86
CA LEU A 14 -16.84 -17.31 16.94
C LEU A 14 -15.36 -17.30 16.52
N VAL A 15 -14.87 -18.40 15.95
CA VAL A 15 -13.50 -18.51 15.45
C VAL A 15 -13.26 -17.52 14.32
N LEU A 16 -14.22 -17.39 13.40
CA LEU A 16 -14.11 -16.44 12.29
C LEU A 16 -14.07 -14.98 12.77
N ARG A 17 -14.88 -14.62 13.79
CA ARG A 17 -14.82 -13.31 14.45
C ARG A 17 -13.48 -13.06 15.11
N ALA A 18 -12.95 -14.03 15.85
CA ALA A 18 -11.66 -13.89 16.51
C ALA A 18 -10.54 -13.71 15.49
N ALA A 19 -10.51 -14.54 14.43
CA ALA A 19 -9.50 -14.45 13.38
C ALA A 19 -9.53 -13.09 12.68
N LEU A 20 -10.69 -12.67 12.16
CA LEU A 20 -10.84 -11.35 11.51
C LEU A 20 -10.54 -10.21 12.49
N GLY A 21 -11.06 -10.31 13.71
CA GLY A 21 -10.84 -9.34 14.76
C GLY A 21 -9.36 -9.09 15.02
N ILE A 22 -8.58 -10.16 15.18
CA ILE A 22 -7.12 -10.09 15.39
C ILE A 22 -6.43 -9.46 14.17
N VAL A 23 -6.74 -9.91 12.95
CA VAL A 23 -6.12 -9.37 11.73
C VAL A 23 -6.37 -7.87 11.61
N PHE A 24 -7.60 -7.41 11.82
CA PHE A 24 -7.96 -6.00 11.64
C PHE A 24 -7.53 -5.11 12.80
N ILE A 25 -7.46 -5.62 14.04
CA ILE A 25 -6.81 -4.90 15.14
C ILE A 25 -5.34 -4.70 14.82
N TRP A 26 -4.65 -5.74 14.37
CA TRP A 26 -3.23 -5.65 14.03
C TRP A 26 -3.00 -4.70 12.84
N ALA A 27 -3.79 -4.82 11.77
CA ALA A 27 -3.69 -3.93 10.60
C ALA A 27 -4.01 -2.46 10.94
N GLY A 28 -5.10 -2.22 11.68
CA GLY A 28 -5.54 -0.88 12.07
C GLY A 28 -4.60 -0.22 13.07
N SER A 29 -4.16 -0.93 14.11
CA SER A 29 -3.19 -0.43 15.09
C SER A 29 -1.84 -0.09 14.42
N GLY A 30 -1.43 -0.92 13.45
CA GLY A 30 -0.31 -0.67 12.55
C GLY A 30 -0.35 0.72 11.91
N LYS A 31 -1.52 1.18 11.46
CA LYS A 31 -1.69 2.47 10.78
C LYS A 31 -1.76 3.64 11.75
N VAL A 32 -2.48 3.46 12.86
CA VAL A 32 -2.77 4.54 13.81
C VAL A 32 -1.57 4.87 14.70
N PHE A 33 -0.84 3.85 15.18
CA PHE A 33 0.16 4.05 16.24
C PHE A 33 1.61 4.03 15.76
N PHE A 34 1.87 3.58 14.53
CA PHE A 34 3.23 3.52 14.01
C PHE A 34 3.50 4.62 12.99
N SER A 35 4.76 5.03 12.97
CA SER A 35 5.30 5.92 11.95
C SER A 35 6.00 5.15 10.84
N MET A 36 6.21 5.81 9.71
CA MET A 36 7.09 5.37 8.63
C MET A 36 8.02 6.51 8.22
N MET A 37 9.15 6.17 7.63
CA MET A 37 10.00 7.14 6.94
C MET A 37 9.44 7.34 5.53
N VAL A 38 9.38 8.59 5.10
CA VAL A 38 9.07 8.96 3.72
C VAL A 38 10.21 9.74 3.12
N THR A 39 10.37 9.61 1.80
CA THR A 39 11.41 10.32 1.06
C THR A 39 11.13 11.84 1.06
N PRO A 40 12.15 12.68 0.80
CA PRO A 40 11.97 14.13 0.62
C PRO A 40 10.84 14.50 -0.35
N GLN A 41 10.68 13.74 -1.44
CA GLN A 41 9.65 13.97 -2.46
C GLN A 41 8.24 13.74 -1.92
N GLN A 42 8.05 12.66 -1.17
CA GLN A 42 6.78 12.34 -0.52
C GLN A 42 6.45 13.35 0.59
N ALA A 43 7.45 13.79 1.34
CA ALA A 43 7.31 14.83 2.35
C ALA A 43 6.88 16.17 1.72
N ALA A 44 7.52 16.58 0.63
CA ALA A 44 7.12 17.74 -0.15
C ALA A 44 5.68 17.64 -0.67
N THR A 45 5.29 16.46 -1.16
CA THR A 45 3.91 16.18 -1.60
C THR A 45 2.90 16.35 -0.46
N LEU A 46 3.17 15.79 0.73
CA LEU A 46 2.33 15.97 1.91
C LEU A 46 2.29 17.42 2.40
N ALA A 47 3.39 18.16 2.29
CA ALA A 47 3.47 19.56 2.68
C ALA A 47 2.68 20.45 1.72
N ASN A 48 2.75 20.18 0.41
CA ASN A 48 1.93 20.83 -0.61
C ASN A 48 0.43 20.57 -0.43
N MET A 49 0.08 19.42 0.17
CA MET A 49 -1.28 19.10 0.59
C MET A 49 -1.71 19.79 1.90
N GLY A 50 -0.80 20.48 2.58
CA GLY A 50 -1.04 21.12 3.88
C GLY A 50 -1.13 20.13 5.04
N LEU A 51 -0.63 18.91 4.87
CA LEU A 51 -0.66 17.82 5.88
C LEU A 51 0.65 17.69 6.66
N LEU A 52 1.74 18.22 6.12
CA LEU A 52 3.04 18.27 6.76
C LEU A 52 3.51 19.72 6.85
N LYS A 53 3.97 20.14 8.03
CA LYS A 53 4.68 21.41 8.19
C LYS A 53 6.17 21.10 8.17
N PRO A 54 6.98 21.73 7.30
CA PRO A 54 8.43 21.59 7.37
C PRO A 54 8.91 22.03 8.76
N GLU A 55 9.85 21.27 9.32
CA GLU A 55 10.39 21.53 10.65
C GLU A 55 11.22 22.82 10.70
N GLN A 56 11.70 23.26 9.54
CA GLN A 56 12.30 24.58 9.35
C GLN A 56 11.63 25.25 8.16
N PRO A 57 11.14 26.50 8.27
CA PRO A 57 10.75 27.25 7.09
C PRO A 57 11.94 27.24 6.13
N PRO A 58 11.73 27.15 4.80
CA PRO A 58 12.81 27.24 3.85
C PRO A 58 13.64 28.44 4.27
N VAL A 59 14.88 28.19 4.69
CA VAL A 59 15.81 29.28 4.91
C VAL A 59 16.00 29.78 3.50
N SER A 60 15.16 30.74 3.09
CA SER A 60 15.19 31.38 1.79
C SER A 60 16.64 31.73 1.66
N ALA A 61 17.36 30.96 0.84
CA ALA A 61 18.81 31.05 0.77
C ALA A 61 19.03 32.51 0.46
N ALA A 62 19.48 33.29 1.45
CA ALA A 62 19.78 34.69 1.24
C ALA A 62 20.71 34.65 0.03
N PRO A 63 20.35 35.31 -1.09
CA PRO A 63 20.99 35.10 -2.37
C PRO A 63 22.48 35.07 -2.10
N SER A 64 23.09 33.88 -2.31
CA SER A 64 24.47 33.65 -1.93
C SER A 64 25.23 34.87 -2.44
N PRO A 65 25.84 35.68 -1.55
CA PRO A 65 26.36 36.99 -1.94
C PRO A 65 27.17 36.77 -3.20
N ALA A 66 26.75 37.44 -4.28
CA ALA A 66 27.36 37.27 -5.59
C ALA A 66 28.86 37.21 -5.37
N PRO A 67 29.56 36.13 -5.78
CA PRO A 67 30.95 35.89 -5.43
C PRO A 67 31.68 37.22 -5.61
N ALA A 68 32.16 37.77 -4.50
CA ALA A 68 32.76 39.09 -4.47
C ALA A 68 33.74 39.14 -5.63
N ALA A 69 33.46 40.05 -6.59
CA ALA A 69 34.19 40.14 -7.83
C ALA A 69 35.68 39.97 -7.51
N ALA A 70 36.25 38.86 -7.97
CA ALA A 70 37.65 38.57 -7.73
C ALA A 70 38.42 39.84 -8.12
N PRO A 71 39.31 40.37 -7.25
CA PRO A 71 40.13 41.51 -7.63
C PRO A 71 40.80 41.18 -8.95
N ALA A 72 40.67 42.10 -9.91
CA ALA A 72 41.28 41.96 -11.23
C ALA A 72 42.73 41.47 -11.06
N PRO A 73 43.13 40.34 -11.67
CA PRO A 73 44.49 39.85 -11.56
C PRO A 73 45.44 40.93 -12.05
N GLY A 74 46.30 41.39 -11.16
CA GLY A 74 47.48 42.12 -11.53
C GLY A 74 48.26 41.30 -12.56
N GLN A 75 48.65 41.97 -13.64
CA GLN A 75 49.62 41.49 -14.62
C GLN A 75 50.85 40.93 -13.90
N GLY A 76 51.15 39.65 -14.10
CA GLY A 76 52.40 39.07 -13.59
C GLY A 76 52.48 37.56 -13.78
N ALA A 77 53.36 37.17 -14.71
CA ALA A 77 53.89 35.83 -15.01
C ALA A 77 53.06 34.91 -15.92
N GLU A 78 53.54 34.79 -17.17
CA GLU A 78 53.33 33.66 -18.09
C GLU A 78 53.65 32.32 -17.41
N PRO A 79 52.73 31.34 -17.46
CA PRO A 79 53.07 29.93 -17.35
C PRO A 79 53.30 29.33 -18.74
N GLU A 80 54.42 28.64 -18.89
CA GLU A 80 54.80 27.87 -20.08
C GLU A 80 53.72 26.86 -20.50
N SER A 81 53.51 26.80 -21.81
CA SER A 81 52.65 25.84 -22.51
C SER A 81 53.23 24.42 -22.43
N PRO A 82 52.52 23.41 -21.85
CA PRO A 82 52.93 22.03 -22.04
C PRO A 82 52.60 21.57 -23.47
N ALA A 83 53.55 20.85 -24.05
CA ALA A 83 53.55 20.34 -25.41
C ALA A 83 52.47 19.27 -25.68
N PRO A 84 52.11 19.01 -26.95
CA PRO A 84 51.20 17.93 -27.34
C PRO A 84 51.88 16.57 -27.15
N THR A 85 51.25 15.67 -26.40
CA THR A 85 51.67 14.26 -26.31
C THR A 85 51.24 13.52 -27.58
N GLU A 86 52.25 13.06 -28.30
CA GLU A 86 52.20 12.22 -29.50
C GLU A 86 51.67 10.80 -29.18
N PRO A 87 50.81 10.20 -30.00
CA PRO A 87 50.45 8.79 -29.87
C PRO A 87 51.58 7.88 -30.37
N PRO A 88 51.90 6.76 -29.69
CA PRO A 88 52.98 5.86 -30.11
C PRO A 88 52.66 5.10 -31.41
N PRO A 89 53.69 4.76 -32.21
CA PRO A 89 53.55 4.07 -33.49
C PRO A 89 53.25 2.58 -33.30
N GLY A 90 52.57 2.03 -34.31
CA GLY A 90 52.04 0.68 -34.34
C GLY A 90 53.07 -0.44 -34.24
N ASN A 91 52.55 -1.58 -33.77
CA ASN A 91 53.18 -2.88 -33.93
C ASN A 91 52.15 -3.78 -34.62
N GLU A 92 52.14 -3.72 -35.96
CA GLU A 92 51.48 -4.70 -36.80
C GLU A 92 52.33 -5.98 -36.84
N ALA A 93 51.79 -7.09 -36.34
CA ALA A 93 52.28 -8.42 -36.62
C ALA A 93 51.10 -9.28 -37.09
N PRO A 94 51.29 -10.15 -38.10
CA PRO A 94 50.20 -10.80 -38.82
C PRO A 94 49.61 -11.91 -37.96
N THR A 95 48.31 -11.80 -37.65
CA THR A 95 47.55 -12.93 -37.08
C THR A 95 46.99 -13.78 -38.23
N PRO A 96 47.08 -15.12 -38.15
CA PRO A 96 46.66 -16.01 -39.24
C PRO A 96 45.16 -15.93 -39.49
N SER A 97 44.75 -16.09 -40.76
CA SER A 97 43.37 -16.44 -41.10
C SER A 97 43.01 -17.76 -40.42
N GLU A 98 42.27 -17.66 -39.32
CA GLU A 98 41.60 -18.79 -38.70
C GLU A 98 40.23 -18.95 -39.37
N GLU A 99 40.08 -20.13 -39.96
CA GLU A 99 38.90 -20.67 -40.60
C GLU A 99 37.70 -20.65 -39.63
N PRO A 100 36.48 -20.30 -40.08
CA PRO A 100 35.31 -20.25 -39.19
C PRO A 100 34.93 -21.68 -38.77
N ALA A 101 35.29 -22.03 -37.53
CA ALA A 101 34.73 -23.19 -36.85
C ALA A 101 33.25 -22.94 -36.52
N PRO A 102 32.36 -23.94 -36.65
CA PRO A 102 30.94 -23.79 -36.35
C PRO A 102 30.72 -23.54 -34.85
N ASP A 103 29.82 -22.59 -34.57
CA ASP A 103 29.41 -22.11 -33.25
C ASP A 103 29.18 -23.25 -32.24
N ALA A 104 30.10 -23.37 -31.29
CA ALA A 104 29.89 -24.13 -30.07
C ALA A 104 29.08 -23.27 -29.07
N PRO A 105 28.06 -23.82 -28.40
CA PRO A 105 27.24 -23.07 -27.46
C PRO A 105 28.07 -22.56 -26.28
N ALA A 106 27.97 -21.24 -26.03
CA ALA A 106 28.64 -20.55 -24.95
C ALA A 106 28.37 -21.23 -23.60
N ALA A 107 29.45 -21.49 -22.86
CA ALA A 107 29.39 -21.96 -21.48
C ALA A 107 28.63 -20.93 -20.61
N PRO A 108 27.75 -21.38 -19.69
CA PRO A 108 27.03 -20.49 -18.80
C PRO A 108 28.02 -19.74 -17.91
N GLN A 109 27.93 -18.42 -17.93
CA GLN A 109 28.64 -17.56 -17.00
C GLN A 109 28.05 -17.79 -15.60
N ASP A 110 28.90 -18.16 -14.65
CA ASP A 110 28.57 -18.25 -13.22
C ASP A 110 28.26 -16.83 -12.69
N GLU A 111 27.01 -16.43 -12.82
CA GLU A 111 26.44 -15.36 -12.02
C GLU A 111 26.46 -15.83 -10.57
N THR A 112 27.45 -15.36 -9.82
CA THR A 112 27.49 -15.54 -8.37
C THR A 112 26.22 -14.87 -7.82
N PRO A 113 25.26 -15.61 -7.24
CA PRO A 113 24.03 -15.01 -6.81
C PRO A 113 24.39 -14.02 -5.70
N GLN A 114 24.14 -12.73 -5.95
CA GLN A 114 24.02 -11.77 -4.88
C GLN A 114 23.03 -12.39 -3.89
N SER A 115 23.57 -12.82 -2.75
CA SER A 115 22.81 -13.22 -1.58
C SER A 115 21.98 -12.02 -1.17
N GLY A 116 20.81 -11.89 -1.80
CA GLY A 116 19.75 -11.00 -1.41
C GLY A 116 19.46 -11.34 0.03
N GLY A 117 19.98 -10.50 0.92
CA GLY A 117 19.65 -10.56 2.33
C GLY A 117 18.14 -10.57 2.40
N MET A 118 17.60 -11.73 2.74
CA MET A 118 16.19 -11.94 2.98
C MET A 118 15.87 -11.06 4.17
N THR A 119 15.53 -9.80 3.90
CA THR A 119 14.95 -8.92 4.90
C THR A 119 13.77 -9.71 5.44
N PRO A 120 13.75 -10.03 6.74
CA PRO A 120 12.77 -10.93 7.30
C PRO A 120 11.43 -10.38 6.88
N ALA A 121 10.65 -11.21 6.16
CA ALA A 121 9.36 -10.88 5.58
C ALA A 121 8.59 -9.98 6.54
N GLN A 122 8.80 -8.67 6.37
CA GLN A 122 8.10 -7.69 7.15
C GLN A 122 6.74 -7.80 6.52
N GLY A 123 5.83 -8.49 7.22
CA GLY A 123 4.40 -8.40 6.99
C GLY A 123 3.88 -6.97 7.18
N GLY A 124 4.73 -5.95 7.08
CA GLY A 124 4.32 -4.63 6.66
C GLY A 124 3.69 -4.80 5.29
N TRP A 125 2.37 -4.90 5.29
CA TRP A 125 1.51 -4.57 4.17
C TRP A 125 2.23 -3.54 3.31
N LEU A 126 2.76 -3.99 2.19
CA LEU A 126 3.51 -3.18 1.25
C LEU A 126 2.55 -2.08 0.79
N ILE A 127 2.61 -0.92 1.44
CA ILE A 127 2.43 0.31 0.69
C ILE A 127 3.62 0.27 -0.26
N ALA A 128 3.40 -0.31 -1.45
CA ALA A 128 4.35 -0.19 -2.53
C ALA A 128 4.69 1.29 -2.60
N VAL A 129 5.96 1.62 -2.40
CA VAL A 129 6.46 2.97 -2.56
C VAL A 129 6.34 3.23 -4.06
N LEU A 130 5.17 3.69 -4.50
CA LEU A 130 4.97 4.10 -5.87
C LEU A 130 5.90 5.30 -6.09
N PRO A 131 6.75 5.29 -7.13
CA PRO A 131 7.53 6.47 -7.47
C PRO A 131 6.54 7.59 -7.76
N ALA A 132 6.64 8.69 -7.00
CA ALA A 132 5.81 9.85 -7.26
C ALA A 132 6.23 10.43 -8.63
N GLN A 133 5.30 10.44 -9.60
CA GLN A 133 5.59 11.07 -10.88
C GLN A 133 5.75 12.59 -10.68
N ALA A 134 6.89 13.11 -11.13
CA ALA A 134 7.20 14.53 -11.11
C ALA A 134 6.48 15.24 -12.27
N GLY A 135 5.23 15.67 -12.06
CA GLY A 135 4.53 16.44 -13.08
C GLY A 135 3.23 17.09 -12.60
N GLY A 136 3.27 18.40 -12.29
CA GLY A 136 2.03 19.19 -12.15
C GLY A 136 2.08 20.43 -11.25
N ALA A 137 2.41 21.58 -11.86
CA ALA A 137 2.10 22.97 -11.52
C ALA A 137 2.12 23.45 -10.04
N SER A 138 3.20 24.17 -9.73
CA SER A 138 3.40 24.97 -8.52
C SER A 138 2.55 26.25 -8.53
N ALA A 139 1.63 26.40 -7.56
CA ALA A 139 1.03 27.68 -7.20
C ALA A 139 1.64 28.16 -5.88
N ALA A 140 2.23 29.38 -5.92
CA ALA A 140 2.79 30.18 -4.83
C ALA A 140 3.16 29.42 -3.53
N GLY A 141 4.43 29.01 -3.44
CA GLY A 141 5.03 28.42 -2.23
C GLY A 141 5.06 26.90 -2.20
N ALA A 142 5.11 26.22 -3.35
CA ALA A 142 5.23 24.77 -3.37
C ALA A 142 6.56 24.33 -2.75
N TYR A 143 6.45 23.47 -1.73
CA TYR A 143 7.55 22.74 -1.18
C TYR A 143 8.13 21.79 -2.23
N THR A 144 9.44 21.69 -2.23
CA THR A 144 10.28 20.85 -3.08
C THR A 144 11.05 19.85 -2.22
N GLU A 145 11.71 18.89 -2.86
CA GLU A 145 12.59 17.94 -2.16
C GLU A 145 13.71 18.64 -1.37
N ALA A 146 14.19 19.80 -1.86
CA ALA A 146 15.24 20.56 -1.19
C ALA A 146 14.80 21.13 0.18
N ASP A 147 13.49 21.26 0.41
CA ASP A 147 12.93 21.69 1.69
C ASP A 147 12.92 20.57 2.75
N PHE A 148 13.26 19.33 2.35
CA PHE A 148 13.34 18.15 3.21
C PHE A 148 14.72 17.50 3.08
N PRO A 149 15.71 17.89 3.90
CA PRO A 149 17.11 17.48 3.72
C PRO A 149 17.38 15.98 3.95
N GLY A 150 16.37 15.22 4.37
CA GLY A 150 16.44 13.78 4.54
C GLY A 150 15.06 13.16 4.72
N ASP A 151 15.06 11.85 4.96
CA ASP A 151 13.84 11.09 5.21
C ASP A 151 13.07 11.66 6.40
N THR A 152 11.77 11.89 6.19
CA THR A 152 10.90 12.46 7.22
C THR A 152 10.05 11.38 7.86
N ARG A 153 9.99 11.36 9.20
CA ARG A 153 9.14 10.43 9.94
C ARG A 153 7.71 10.97 9.99
N ILE A 154 6.76 10.24 9.44
CA ILE A 154 5.33 10.59 9.44
C ILE A 154 4.47 9.45 10.00
N SER A 155 3.23 9.73 10.40
CA SER A 155 2.25 8.68 10.72
C SER A 155 1.96 7.81 9.50
N ARG A 156 1.81 6.49 9.69
CA ARG A 156 1.47 5.55 8.60
C ARG A 156 0.12 5.83 7.95
N VAL A 157 -0.80 6.51 8.63
CA VAL A 157 -2.06 6.97 8.00
C VAL A 157 -1.79 7.86 6.78
N TYR A 158 -0.75 8.70 6.82
CA TYR A 158 -0.38 9.54 5.68
C TYR A 158 0.23 8.74 4.52
N GLY A 159 0.72 7.52 4.76
CA GLY A 159 1.06 6.60 3.68
C GLY A 159 -0.16 6.23 2.82
N LEU A 160 -1.35 6.09 3.43
CA LEU A 160 -2.60 5.89 2.68
C LEU A 160 -2.98 7.13 1.88
N VAL A 161 -2.76 8.33 2.43
CA VAL A 161 -3.01 9.58 1.71
C VAL A 161 -2.14 9.66 0.46
N LEU A 162 -0.84 9.35 0.59
CA LEU A 162 0.08 9.29 -0.56
C LEU A 162 -0.35 8.25 -1.59
N LEU A 163 -0.78 7.06 -1.16
CA LEU A 163 -1.27 6.01 -2.06
C LEU A 163 -2.51 6.47 -2.84
N MET A 164 -3.50 7.05 -2.15
CA MET A 164 -4.71 7.56 -2.81
C MET A 164 -4.42 8.77 -3.68
N HIS A 165 -3.50 9.64 -3.27
CA HIS A 165 -3.06 10.77 -4.08
C HIS A 165 -2.43 10.30 -5.38
N ALA A 166 -1.50 9.34 -5.32
CA ALA A 166 -0.90 8.73 -6.50
C ALA A 166 -1.95 8.07 -7.41
N ALA A 167 -2.92 7.34 -6.83
CA ALA A 167 -4.02 6.73 -7.58
C ALA A 167 -4.99 7.75 -8.20
N ALA A 168 -5.02 8.98 -7.69
CA ALA A 168 -5.87 10.05 -8.18
C ALA A 168 -5.21 10.88 -9.30
N GLN A 169 -3.91 10.75 -9.50
CA GLN A 169 -3.20 11.41 -10.60
C GLN A 169 -3.57 10.81 -11.96
N GLU A 170 -3.34 11.59 -13.00
CA GLU A 170 -3.50 11.16 -14.38
C GLU A 170 -2.48 10.06 -14.70
N ASN A 171 -2.93 8.95 -15.29
CA ASN A 171 -2.02 7.88 -15.69
C ASN A 171 -1.26 8.24 -16.98
N GLU A 172 -0.33 7.37 -17.40
CA GLU A 172 0.47 7.55 -18.64
C GLU A 172 -0.37 7.71 -19.91
N HIS A 173 -1.66 7.34 -19.86
CA HIS A 173 -2.61 7.44 -20.98
C HIS A 173 -3.52 8.66 -20.89
N GLY A 174 -3.24 9.60 -20.00
CA GLY A 174 -4.03 10.81 -19.86
C GLY A 174 -5.40 10.60 -19.20
N ARG A 175 -5.57 9.51 -18.42
CA ARG A 175 -6.85 9.19 -17.78
C ARG A 175 -6.79 9.47 -16.29
N VAL A 176 -7.78 10.22 -15.82
CA VAL A 176 -8.01 10.47 -14.39
C VAL A 176 -8.98 9.40 -13.86
N LEU A 177 -8.50 8.54 -12.96
CA LEU A 177 -9.29 7.44 -12.40
C LEU A 177 -10.24 7.90 -11.29
N TRP A 178 -9.91 9.02 -10.63
CA TRP A 178 -10.64 9.52 -9.47
C TRP A 178 -11.50 10.73 -9.82
N PRO A 179 -12.75 10.79 -9.34
CA PRO A 179 -13.50 12.04 -9.34
C PRO A 179 -12.68 13.13 -8.63
N ARG A 180 -12.56 14.31 -9.26
CA ARG A 180 -11.77 15.43 -8.73
C ARG A 180 -12.17 15.85 -7.31
N GLN A 181 -13.42 15.58 -6.93
CA GLN A 181 -13.94 15.85 -5.59
C GLN A 181 -13.32 14.92 -4.54
N LEU A 182 -13.04 13.66 -4.89
CA LEU A 182 -12.40 12.69 -3.99
C LEU A 182 -10.88 12.85 -3.93
N ALA A 183 -10.28 13.43 -4.97
CA ALA A 183 -8.84 13.70 -5.04
C ALA A 183 -8.38 14.90 -4.19
N GLN A 184 -9.29 15.58 -3.49
CA GLN A 184 -8.95 16.74 -2.67
C GLN A 184 -8.14 16.30 -1.43
N PRO A 185 -7.05 17.00 -1.05
CA PRO A 185 -6.18 16.60 0.06
C PRO A 185 -6.91 16.32 1.39
N ARG A 186 -7.88 17.17 1.75
CA ARG A 186 -8.69 17.02 2.97
C ARG A 186 -9.61 15.79 2.92
N VAL A 187 -10.12 15.48 1.73
CA VAL A 187 -10.97 14.29 1.52
C VAL A 187 -10.11 13.04 1.62
N LEU A 188 -8.92 13.02 1.01
CA LEU A 188 -7.97 11.91 1.12
C LEU A 188 -7.53 11.69 2.58
N GLU A 189 -7.21 12.75 3.32
CA GLU A 189 -6.91 12.69 4.74
C GLU A 189 -8.06 12.05 5.54
N ALA A 190 -9.30 12.51 5.31
CA ALA A 190 -10.48 11.98 5.99
C ALA A 190 -10.73 10.50 5.66
N LEU A 191 -10.58 10.10 4.39
CA LEU A 191 -10.73 8.71 3.96
C LEU A 191 -9.65 7.81 4.57
N ALA A 192 -8.41 8.27 4.66
CA ALA A 192 -7.31 7.52 5.27
C ALA A 192 -7.56 7.26 6.76
N TRP A 193 -8.03 8.28 7.49
CA TRP A 193 -8.42 8.16 8.90
C TRP A 193 -9.64 7.28 9.08
N LEU A 194 -10.67 7.45 8.25
CA LEU A 194 -11.89 6.62 8.30
C LEU A 194 -11.57 5.15 8.05
N ALA A 195 -10.70 4.84 7.08
CA ALA A 195 -10.24 3.48 6.83
C ALA A 195 -9.45 2.93 8.02
N SER A 196 -8.48 3.68 8.55
CA SER A 196 -7.60 3.23 9.64
C SER A 196 -8.35 3.00 10.95
N ILE A 197 -9.20 3.95 11.35
CA ILE A 197 -10.05 3.84 12.54
C ILE A 197 -11.13 2.79 12.32
N GLY A 198 -11.73 2.75 11.14
CA GLY A 198 -12.76 1.77 10.77
C GLY A 198 -12.27 0.34 10.89
N GLU A 199 -11.07 0.03 10.40
CA GLU A 199 -10.43 -1.28 10.57
C GLU A 199 -10.23 -1.63 12.04
N LEU A 200 -9.59 -0.74 12.81
CA LEU A 200 -9.28 -0.98 14.22
C LEU A 200 -10.56 -1.19 15.05
N ALA A 201 -11.54 -0.29 14.89
CA ALA A 201 -12.81 -0.36 15.59
C ALA A 201 -13.57 -1.64 15.22
N SER A 202 -13.66 -1.97 13.93
CA SER A 202 -14.31 -3.21 13.48
C SER A 202 -13.67 -4.44 14.09
N GLY A 203 -12.33 -4.49 14.12
CA GLY A 203 -11.59 -5.59 14.72
C GLY A 203 -11.94 -5.77 16.21
N ILE A 204 -11.92 -4.68 16.98
CA ILE A 204 -12.27 -4.69 18.42
C ILE A 204 -13.71 -5.16 18.61
N PHE A 205 -14.68 -4.55 17.92
CA PHE A 205 -16.09 -4.86 18.11
C PHE A 205 -16.48 -6.26 17.63
N LEU A 206 -15.80 -6.82 16.62
CA LEU A 206 -16.01 -8.21 16.20
C LEU A 206 -15.55 -9.22 17.25
N ILE A 207 -14.40 -8.99 17.90
CA ILE A 207 -13.94 -9.85 19.01
C ILE A 207 -14.96 -9.82 20.14
N LEU A 208 -15.41 -8.63 20.53
CA LEU A 208 -16.42 -8.46 21.58
C LEU A 208 -17.78 -9.05 21.16
N GLY A 209 -18.04 -9.20 19.86
CA GLY A 209 -19.31 -9.67 19.33
C GLY A 209 -20.42 -8.64 19.48
N PHE A 210 -20.08 -7.36 19.38
CA PHE A 210 -21.01 -6.23 19.44
C PHE A 210 -21.26 -5.69 18.03
N LEU A 211 -22.53 -5.58 17.64
CA LEU A 211 -23.02 -5.20 16.32
C LEU A 211 -22.26 -5.90 15.18
N THR A 212 -22.05 -7.22 15.31
CA THR A 212 -21.17 -8.01 14.44
C THR A 212 -21.50 -7.84 12.97
N ARG A 213 -22.78 -7.81 12.60
CA ARG A 213 -23.20 -7.64 11.20
C ARG A 213 -22.80 -6.27 10.64
N LEU A 214 -22.97 -5.22 11.44
CA LEU A 214 -22.63 -3.86 11.04
C LEU A 214 -21.11 -3.72 10.85
N TRP A 215 -20.33 -4.20 11.80
CA TRP A 215 -18.86 -4.12 11.72
C TRP A 215 -18.27 -5.06 10.67
N ALA A 216 -18.86 -6.23 10.45
CA ALA A 216 -18.47 -7.10 9.33
C ALA A 216 -18.79 -6.45 7.97
N MET A 217 -19.91 -5.74 7.84
CA MET A 217 -20.24 -4.98 6.64
C MET A 217 -19.25 -3.83 6.41
N ASN A 218 -18.81 -3.16 7.47
CA ASN A 218 -17.74 -2.17 7.38
C ASN A 218 -16.43 -2.81 6.87
N LEU A 219 -16.04 -3.98 7.37
CA LEU A 219 -14.87 -4.71 6.86
C LEU A 219 -15.01 -5.09 5.38
N CYS A 220 -16.20 -5.51 4.93
CA CYS A 220 -16.44 -5.76 3.52
C CYS A 220 -16.19 -4.49 2.69
N ALA A 221 -16.72 -3.34 3.11
CA ALA A 221 -16.50 -2.07 2.45
C ALA A 221 -15.01 -1.71 2.40
N THR A 222 -14.29 -1.85 3.50
CA THR A 222 -12.84 -1.61 3.55
C THR A 222 -12.06 -2.51 2.59
N MET A 223 -12.38 -3.81 2.52
CA MET A 223 -11.70 -4.72 1.58
C MET A 223 -12.02 -4.41 0.12
N CYS A 224 -13.25 -3.99 -0.19
CA CYS A 224 -13.61 -3.52 -1.53
C CYS A 224 -12.79 -2.27 -1.91
N VAL A 225 -12.68 -1.29 -1.01
CA VAL A 225 -11.87 -0.08 -1.24
C VAL A 225 -10.39 -0.42 -1.37
N ALA A 226 -9.86 -1.34 -0.56
CA ALA A 226 -8.48 -1.78 -0.64
C ALA A 226 -8.18 -2.45 -2.00
N MET A 227 -9.02 -3.38 -2.43
CA MET A 227 -8.89 -4.01 -3.76
C MET A 227 -8.98 -2.97 -4.88
N TRP A 228 -9.88 -1.99 -4.75
CA TRP A 228 -9.97 -0.88 -5.69
C TRP A 228 -8.66 -0.10 -5.78
N LEU A 229 -8.12 0.31 -4.65
CA LEU A 229 -6.90 1.12 -4.59
C LEU A 229 -5.64 0.39 -5.03
N THR A 230 -5.53 -0.91 -4.74
CA THR A 230 -4.27 -1.63 -4.94
C THR A 230 -4.22 -2.48 -6.20
N GLN A 231 -5.36 -2.91 -6.74
CA GLN A 231 -5.39 -3.89 -7.83
C GLN A 231 -6.22 -3.35 -9.01
N ILE A 232 -7.48 -3.02 -8.77
CA ILE A 232 -8.44 -2.69 -9.82
C ILE A 232 -8.12 -1.32 -10.44
N GLY A 233 -8.01 -0.27 -9.62
CA GLY A 233 -7.74 1.09 -10.07
C GLY A 233 -6.47 1.20 -10.90
N PRO A 234 -5.31 0.77 -10.39
CA PRO A 234 -4.06 0.80 -11.16
C PRO A 234 -4.11 -0.02 -12.46
N SER A 235 -4.92 -1.09 -12.51
CA SER A 235 -5.07 -1.91 -13.71
C SER A 235 -6.01 -1.30 -14.75
N ILE A 236 -6.95 -0.43 -14.33
CA ILE A 236 -7.84 0.28 -15.26
C ILE A 236 -7.00 1.27 -16.08
N GLY A 237 -6.74 0.90 -17.33
CA GLY A 237 -5.92 1.70 -18.25
C GLY A 237 -4.60 1.04 -18.61
N ASN A 238 -4.18 -0.03 -17.92
CA ASN A 238 -3.09 -0.86 -18.39
C ASN A 238 -3.59 -1.69 -19.60
N PRO A 239 -2.97 -1.59 -20.79
CA PRO A 239 -3.38 -2.34 -21.98
C PRO A 239 -3.30 -3.86 -21.78
N ASP A 240 -2.44 -4.32 -20.86
CA ASP A 240 -2.20 -5.73 -20.57
C ASP A 240 -3.07 -6.26 -19.41
N ALA A 241 -3.99 -5.46 -18.87
CA ALA A 241 -4.85 -5.88 -17.77
C ALA A 241 -5.81 -6.99 -18.19
N LEU A 242 -5.80 -8.10 -17.44
CA LEU A 242 -6.72 -9.21 -17.67
C LEU A 242 -8.16 -8.76 -17.33
N LEU A 243 -9.11 -9.00 -18.23
CA LEU A 243 -10.50 -8.48 -18.12
C LEU A 243 -10.61 -6.95 -17.98
N GLY A 244 -9.54 -6.20 -18.26
CA GLY A 244 -9.50 -4.74 -18.16
C GLY A 244 -9.39 -4.18 -16.74
N PHE A 245 -9.20 -5.03 -15.71
CA PHE A 245 -9.03 -4.59 -14.32
C PHE A 245 -8.24 -5.54 -13.41
N LEU A 246 -7.93 -6.76 -13.86
CA LEU A 246 -7.09 -7.68 -13.10
C LEU A 246 -5.62 -7.46 -13.45
N PRO A 247 -4.71 -7.75 -12.51
CA PRO A 247 -3.28 -7.71 -12.77
C PRO A 247 -2.92 -8.59 -13.97
N ASP A 248 -2.01 -8.10 -14.81
CA ASP A 248 -1.46 -8.86 -15.94
C ASP A 248 -0.89 -10.20 -15.41
N PRO A 249 -1.42 -11.35 -15.88
CA PRO A 249 -0.84 -12.64 -15.59
C PRO A 249 0.46 -12.76 -16.41
N LYS A 250 1.53 -12.17 -15.89
CA LYS A 250 2.90 -12.34 -16.39
C LYS A 250 3.37 -13.77 -16.13
N MET A 251 2.72 -14.75 -16.76
CA MET A 251 2.92 -16.19 -16.55
C MET A 251 4.37 -16.63 -16.76
N ALA A 252 5.14 -15.85 -17.54
CA ALA A 252 6.55 -16.06 -17.79
C ALA A 252 7.48 -15.58 -16.65
N ASP A 253 7.01 -14.70 -15.75
CA ASP A 253 7.80 -14.18 -14.64
C ASP A 253 7.52 -14.98 -13.37
N PRO A 254 8.44 -15.81 -12.85
CA PRO A 254 8.18 -16.65 -11.67
C PRO A 254 7.77 -15.87 -10.41
N THR A 255 7.97 -14.56 -10.37
CA THR A 255 7.52 -13.69 -9.27
C THR A 255 6.05 -13.27 -9.37
N TRP A 256 5.35 -13.59 -10.47
CA TRP A 256 3.97 -13.19 -10.74
C TRP A 256 3.00 -13.60 -9.63
N VAL A 257 3.25 -14.73 -8.97
CA VAL A 257 2.46 -15.23 -7.83
C VAL A 257 2.43 -14.22 -6.67
N ALA A 258 3.52 -13.48 -6.45
CA ALA A 258 3.60 -12.47 -5.40
C ALA A 258 2.61 -11.32 -5.63
N ASN A 259 2.36 -10.93 -6.88
CA ASN A 259 1.39 -9.89 -7.22
C ASN A 259 -0.04 -10.33 -6.90
N TRP A 260 -0.33 -11.62 -7.10
CA TRP A 260 -1.65 -12.21 -6.82
C TRP A 260 -1.88 -12.51 -5.35
N ASN A 261 -0.83 -12.72 -4.55
CA ASN A 261 -0.94 -12.98 -3.11
C ASN A 261 -1.74 -11.91 -2.37
N THR A 262 -1.50 -10.63 -2.70
CA THR A 262 -2.23 -9.51 -2.08
C THR A 262 -3.71 -9.54 -2.43
N LEU A 263 -4.05 -9.73 -3.71
CA LEU A 263 -5.43 -9.84 -4.16
C LEU A 263 -6.14 -11.05 -3.54
N MET A 264 -5.48 -12.21 -3.50
CA MET A 264 -6.02 -13.43 -2.90
C MET A 264 -6.28 -13.26 -1.41
N LEU A 265 -5.34 -12.62 -0.68
CA LEU A 265 -5.53 -12.31 0.73
C LEU A 265 -6.73 -11.37 0.94
N GLN A 266 -6.84 -10.31 0.14
CA GLN A 266 -7.98 -9.40 0.19
C GLN A 266 -9.31 -10.11 -0.08
N LEU A 267 -9.36 -11.02 -1.06
CA LEU A 267 -10.55 -11.83 -1.37
C LEU A 267 -10.91 -12.79 -0.23
N ILE A 268 -9.93 -13.41 0.42
CA ILE A 268 -10.15 -14.29 1.58
C ILE A 268 -10.72 -13.48 2.75
N LEU A 269 -10.17 -12.29 3.02
CA LEU A 269 -10.66 -11.41 4.08
C LEU A 269 -12.07 -10.87 3.78
N LEU A 270 -12.34 -10.47 2.53
CA LEU A 270 -13.66 -10.06 2.08
C LEU A 270 -14.68 -11.19 2.21
N GLY A 271 -14.37 -12.39 1.72
CA GLY A 271 -15.25 -13.55 1.78
C GLY A 271 -15.53 -13.95 3.23
N SER A 272 -14.52 -13.88 4.09
CA SER A 272 -14.65 -14.12 5.54
C SER A 272 -15.57 -13.09 6.21
N ALA A 273 -15.41 -11.81 5.90
CA ALA A 273 -16.28 -10.76 6.44
C ALA A 273 -17.72 -10.91 5.92
N ALA A 274 -17.90 -11.21 4.62
CA ALA A 274 -19.20 -11.44 4.02
C ALA A 274 -19.91 -12.65 4.65
N ALA A 275 -19.17 -13.73 4.94
CA ALA A 275 -19.70 -14.87 5.67
C ALA A 275 -20.22 -14.47 7.06
N LEU A 276 -19.55 -13.56 7.78
CA LEU A 276 -20.05 -13.03 9.06
C LEU A 276 -21.28 -12.12 8.91
N VAL A 277 -21.36 -11.32 7.84
CA VAL A 277 -22.57 -10.52 7.54
C VAL A 277 -23.78 -11.43 7.41
N LEU A 278 -23.63 -12.53 6.65
CA LEU A 278 -24.71 -13.47 6.36
C LEU A 278 -25.07 -14.36 7.57
N THR A 279 -24.05 -14.94 8.22
CA THR A 279 -24.25 -15.87 9.35
C THR A 279 -24.59 -15.15 10.67
N GLY A 280 -24.15 -13.89 10.82
CA GLY A 280 -24.38 -13.09 12.01
C GLY A 280 -23.46 -13.44 13.20
N PRO A 281 -23.81 -12.95 14.40
CA PRO A 281 -22.89 -12.94 15.54
C PRO A 281 -22.75 -14.29 16.26
N GLY A 282 -23.62 -15.27 15.98
CA GLY A 282 -23.78 -16.50 16.75
C GLY A 282 -24.46 -16.26 18.11
N ARG A 283 -24.81 -17.33 18.84
CA ARG A 283 -25.53 -17.19 20.13
C ARG A 283 -24.64 -16.73 21.30
N ILE A 284 -23.33 -16.94 21.19
CA ILE A 284 -22.33 -16.60 22.22
C ILE A 284 -21.72 -15.21 21.94
N SER A 285 -22.56 -14.25 21.60
CA SER A 285 -22.13 -12.87 21.29
C SER A 285 -22.85 -11.88 22.19
N LEU A 286 -22.27 -10.70 22.38
CA LEU A 286 -22.99 -9.61 23.06
C LEU A 286 -24.29 -9.28 22.34
N ASP A 287 -24.31 -9.34 21.00
CA ASP A 287 -25.53 -9.21 20.20
C ASP A 287 -26.59 -10.27 20.55
N GLY A 288 -26.16 -11.52 20.75
CA GLY A 288 -27.04 -12.61 21.16
C GLY A 288 -27.61 -12.41 22.56
N VAL A 289 -26.83 -11.83 23.48
CA VAL A 289 -27.27 -11.51 24.84
C VAL A 289 -28.23 -10.31 24.84
N LEU A 290 -27.92 -9.25 24.09
CA LEU A 290 -28.67 -8.00 24.05
C LEU A 290 -29.97 -8.12 23.22
N PHE A 291 -29.91 -8.79 22.06
CA PHE A 291 -31.03 -8.87 21.10
C PHE A 291 -31.64 -10.27 20.97
N GLY A 292 -30.93 -11.33 21.37
CA GLY A 292 -31.42 -12.71 21.29
C GLY A 292 -32.30 -13.16 22.46
N GLY A 293 -32.54 -12.27 23.44
CA GLY A 293 -33.27 -12.52 24.69
C GLY A 293 -34.79 -12.64 24.58
N GLY A 294 -35.33 -12.91 23.39
CA GLY A 294 -36.70 -13.37 23.26
C GLY A 294 -36.82 -14.74 23.90
N LYS A 295 -37.05 -14.79 25.23
CA LYS A 295 -37.60 -15.96 25.90
C LYS A 295 -38.84 -16.32 25.10
N SER A 296 -38.71 -17.28 24.19
CA SER A 296 -39.87 -18.00 23.70
C SER A 296 -40.46 -18.57 24.97
N SER A 297 -41.50 -17.89 25.47
CA SER A 297 -42.34 -18.40 26.52
C SER A 297 -42.93 -19.63 25.88
N ARG A 298 -42.24 -20.75 26.07
CA ARG A 298 -42.73 -22.06 25.71
C ARG A 298 -44.00 -22.14 26.53
N LYS A 299 -45.14 -21.80 25.92
CA LYS A 299 -46.45 -21.92 26.57
C LYS A 299 -46.42 -23.32 27.13
N LYS A 300 -46.47 -23.44 28.47
CA LYS A 300 -46.62 -24.75 29.09
C LYS A 300 -47.79 -25.40 28.34
N PRO A 301 -47.62 -26.60 27.77
CA PRO A 301 -48.71 -27.24 27.07
C PRO A 301 -49.91 -27.23 28.01
N VAL A 302 -50.99 -26.59 27.57
CA VAL A 302 -52.23 -26.55 28.35
C VAL A 302 -52.66 -28.01 28.48
N PRO A 303 -52.84 -28.54 29.71
CA PRO A 303 -53.28 -29.91 29.87
C PRO A 303 -54.62 -30.11 29.12
N PRO A 304 -54.85 -31.29 28.52
CA PRO A 304 -56.08 -31.55 27.79
C PRO A 304 -57.30 -31.33 28.70
N SER A 305 -58.33 -30.66 28.16
CA SER A 305 -59.57 -30.44 28.90
C SER A 305 -60.22 -31.79 29.24
N PRO A 306 -60.72 -32.00 30.47
CA PRO A 306 -61.33 -33.26 30.89
C PRO A 306 -62.61 -33.65 30.11
N SER A 307 -63.14 -32.79 29.23
CA SER A 307 -64.31 -33.05 28.40
C SER A 307 -64.04 -33.85 27.11
N GLN A 308 -62.85 -34.45 26.96
CA GLN A 308 -62.48 -35.29 25.80
C GLN A 308 -62.18 -36.75 26.17
N GLN A 309 -62.65 -37.21 27.34
CA GLN A 309 -62.68 -38.62 27.74
C GLN A 309 -64.13 -39.04 27.98
#